data_AF-A0A017TFP4-F1
#
_entry.id   AF-A0A017TFP4-F1
#
_cell.length_a   1.000
_cell.length_b   1.000
_cell.length_c   1.000
_cell.angle_alpha   90.00
_cell.angle_beta   90.00
_cell.angle_gamma   90.00
#
_symmetry.space_group_name_H-M   'P 1'
#
loop_
_entity.id
_entity.type
_entity.pdbx_description
1 polymer ?
#
loop_
_entity_poly.entity_id
_entity_poly.type
_entity_poly.pdbx_seq_one_letter_code
_entity_poly.pdbx_strand_id
1 'polypeptide(L)'
;MDRSAKKIGDFIRKFSRRADVRVVTSELRPPAPAEALESARGKIPGELLSFYAAMNGVHFAWAFVEPPGGGCIQIPPLDAHQRFATDEVQHTAFGEGRRSLLLDCIEPECATWYLLGGGGVPDEAVLWFSSSSGVSGGRLVARSLAEYVDLAIAHACVSWWPAPSGDIPAWIARAQAAPVKPGPIRIGARIETSYYSEHARGVVQEVHPVSLPEHSLLRSYGDRYALVALDEGATAWLPFTSIKAVRAKDVYEEALTRGDAFWEALEALPMLERIAQVARAIGPVEGYSATWGGPSNTRRAAGLLSPLSLARTVERIATLFGDAARAVPTLAELHPLPKTGGEFAVSAWKARGFRFVPRDALDGLLSGFARRISRASAAARVAPRALLPEHTEVALRWVPGRAHLQALLAQEGPAAAPELRVDAESTRAELGLPGVHGVGLGNGF
;
A
#
# COMPACT_ATOMS: atom_id res chain seq x y z
N MET A 1 32.76 21.91 -7.46
CA MET A 1 31.63 20.96 -7.39
C MET A 1 30.45 21.70 -6.80
N ASP A 2 29.31 21.74 -7.51
CA ASP A 2 28.11 22.43 -7.05
C ASP A 2 27.65 21.89 -5.69
N ARG A 3 27.20 22.80 -4.81
CA ARG A 3 26.83 22.46 -3.42
C ARG A 3 25.58 21.58 -3.38
N SER A 4 24.60 21.83 -4.25
CA SER A 4 23.33 21.11 -4.29
C SER A 4 23.52 19.70 -4.85
N ALA A 5 24.25 19.56 -5.96
CA ALA A 5 24.61 18.26 -6.55
C ALA A 5 25.39 17.37 -5.56
N LYS A 6 26.34 17.96 -4.82
CA LYS A 6 27.08 17.22 -3.79
C LYS A 6 26.16 16.79 -2.63
N LYS A 7 25.31 17.69 -2.11
CA LYS A 7 24.40 17.40 -0.99
C LYS A 7 23.42 16.27 -1.33
N ILE A 8 22.78 16.32 -2.49
CA ILE A 8 21.81 15.30 -2.90
C ILE A 8 22.50 13.95 -3.13
N GLY A 9 23.69 13.94 -3.76
CA GLY A 9 24.48 12.72 -3.93
C GLY A 9 24.95 12.12 -2.59
N ASP A 10 25.38 12.95 -1.63
CA ASP A 10 25.74 12.52 -0.28
C ASP A 10 24.53 11.94 0.47
N PHE A 11 23.37 12.59 0.37
CA PHE A 11 22.11 12.12 0.95
C PHE A 11 21.70 10.77 0.37
N ILE A 12 21.61 10.63 -0.96
CA ILE A 12 21.20 9.40 -1.64
C ILE A 12 22.13 8.25 -1.25
N ARG A 13 23.45 8.45 -1.31
CA ARG A 13 24.42 7.41 -0.91
C ARG A 13 24.26 6.96 0.54
N LYS A 14 23.90 7.86 1.45
CA LYS A 14 23.67 7.54 2.87
C LYS A 14 22.30 6.88 3.07
N PHE A 15 21.25 7.42 2.47
CA PHE A 15 19.88 6.99 2.64
C PHE A 15 19.62 5.62 2.01
N SER A 16 20.21 5.35 0.84
CA SER A 16 20.14 4.04 0.16
C SER A 16 20.78 2.89 0.96
N ARG A 17 21.57 3.18 1.99
CA ARG A 17 22.17 2.17 2.88
C ARG A 17 21.28 1.83 4.08
N ARG A 18 20.14 2.51 4.25
CA ARG A 18 19.20 2.22 5.34
C ARG A 18 18.61 0.83 5.13
N ALA A 19 18.67 -0.01 6.17
CA ALA A 19 18.16 -1.39 6.10
C ALA A 19 16.63 -1.47 5.92
N ASP A 20 15.91 -0.40 6.23
CA ASP A 20 14.44 -0.33 6.20
C ASP A 20 13.89 0.34 4.95
N VAL A 21 14.76 0.71 4.02
CA VAL A 21 14.44 1.35 2.74
C VAL A 21 14.81 0.41 1.61
N ARG A 22 13.87 0.24 0.67
CA ARG A 22 14.11 -0.33 -0.64
C ARG A 22 14.31 0.81 -1.63
N VAL A 23 15.45 0.81 -2.30
CA VAL A 23 15.69 1.70 -3.44
C VAL A 23 14.99 1.11 -4.66
N VAL A 24 14.08 1.87 -5.27
CA VAL A 24 13.38 1.52 -6.50
C VAL A 24 14.20 1.99 -7.69
N THR A 25 14.65 3.25 -7.66
CA THR A 25 15.50 3.88 -8.68
C THR A 25 16.60 4.68 -8.01
N SER A 26 17.83 4.65 -8.54
CA SER A 26 18.95 5.47 -8.05
C SER A 26 19.89 5.84 -9.20
N GLU A 27 19.45 6.76 -10.03
CA GLU A 27 20.22 7.32 -11.14
C GLU A 27 20.84 8.65 -10.74
N LEU A 28 22.16 8.68 -10.63
CA LEU A 28 22.95 9.91 -10.55
C LEU A 28 23.67 10.07 -11.90
N ARG A 29 23.24 11.05 -12.71
CA ARG A 29 23.75 11.19 -14.08
C ARG A 29 25.11 11.89 -14.09
N PRO A 30 26.00 11.55 -15.05
CA PRO A 30 27.26 12.28 -15.22
C PRO A 30 27.00 13.77 -15.54
N PRO A 31 28.00 14.65 -15.39
CA PRO A 31 27.91 16.05 -15.83
C PRO A 31 27.39 16.22 -17.25
N ALA A 32 26.67 17.32 -17.51
CA ALA A 32 26.14 17.61 -18.84
C ALA A 32 27.28 17.94 -19.82
N PRO A 33 27.12 17.63 -21.12
CA PRO A 33 28.08 18.04 -22.15
C PRO A 33 28.25 19.57 -22.20
N ALA A 34 29.47 20.04 -22.43
CA ALA A 34 29.78 21.47 -22.47
C ALA A 34 28.91 22.25 -23.49
N GLU A 35 28.66 21.66 -24.66
CA GLU A 35 27.81 22.25 -25.70
C GLU A 35 26.36 22.47 -25.23
N ALA A 36 25.82 21.52 -24.45
CA ALA A 36 24.47 21.65 -23.88
C ALA A 36 24.43 22.75 -22.81
N LEU A 37 25.46 22.85 -21.98
CA LEU A 37 25.59 23.90 -20.96
C LEU A 37 25.70 25.30 -21.60
N GLU A 38 26.52 25.46 -22.63
CA GLU A 38 26.62 26.73 -23.35
C GLU A 38 25.31 27.11 -24.04
N SER A 39 24.61 26.14 -24.63
CA SER A 39 23.28 26.39 -25.22
C SER A 39 22.25 26.82 -24.17
N ALA A 40 22.34 26.35 -22.93
CA ALA A 40 21.42 26.69 -21.85
C ALA A 40 21.78 27.98 -21.09
N ARG A 41 22.99 28.52 -21.28
CA ARG A 41 23.49 29.73 -20.60
C ARG A 41 22.53 30.91 -20.81
N GLY A 42 22.08 31.51 -19.70
CA GLY A 42 21.14 32.64 -19.71
C GLY A 42 19.69 32.29 -20.11
N LYS A 43 19.36 31.01 -20.32
CA LYS A 43 18.00 30.53 -20.63
C LYS A 43 17.32 29.86 -19.44
N ILE A 44 18.11 29.37 -18.48
CA ILE A 44 17.68 28.73 -17.23
C ILE A 44 18.39 29.40 -16.05
N PRO A 45 17.92 29.22 -14.80
CA PRO A 45 18.61 29.75 -13.63
C PRO A 45 20.06 29.25 -13.54
N GLY A 46 21.00 30.13 -13.20
CA GLY A 46 22.43 29.84 -13.10
C GLY A 46 22.76 28.77 -12.06
N GLU A 47 21.98 28.66 -10.98
CA GLU A 47 22.10 27.56 -10.02
C GLU A 47 21.75 26.21 -10.65
N LEU A 48 20.69 26.14 -11.49
CA LEU A 48 20.31 24.92 -12.20
C LEU A 48 21.35 24.54 -13.25
N LEU A 49 21.89 25.53 -13.97
CA LEU A 49 22.99 25.30 -14.91
C LEU A 49 24.25 24.75 -14.19
N SER A 50 24.56 25.30 -13.02
CA SER A 50 25.69 24.85 -12.18
C SER A 50 25.47 23.43 -11.65
N PHE A 51 24.22 23.09 -11.29
CA PHE A 51 23.83 21.73 -10.94
C PHE A 51 24.08 20.77 -12.11
N TYR A 52 23.60 21.08 -13.32
CA TYR A 52 23.81 20.24 -14.51
C TYR A 52 25.28 20.07 -14.90
N ALA A 53 26.10 21.11 -14.68
CA ALA A 53 27.54 21.02 -14.88
C ALA A 53 28.23 20.05 -13.89
N ALA A 54 27.60 19.74 -12.76
CA ALA A 54 28.10 18.77 -11.78
C ALA A 54 27.39 17.40 -11.86
N MET A 55 26.11 17.38 -12.23
CA MET A 55 25.23 16.21 -12.28
C MET A 55 24.07 16.49 -13.24
N ASN A 56 24.04 15.83 -14.41
CA ASN A 56 23.04 16.10 -15.44
C ASN A 56 21.66 15.47 -15.15
N GLY A 57 21.07 15.81 -14.01
CA GLY A 57 19.81 15.23 -13.53
C GLY A 57 20.01 14.10 -12.53
N VAL A 58 18.94 13.81 -11.80
CA VAL A 58 18.87 12.78 -10.77
C VAL A 58 17.49 12.15 -10.78
N HIS A 59 17.42 10.84 -10.65
CA HIS A 59 16.17 10.12 -10.38
C HIS A 59 16.43 9.17 -9.22
N PHE A 60 15.88 9.51 -8.05
CA PHE A 60 15.96 8.69 -6.86
C PHE A 60 14.56 8.41 -6.33
N ALA A 61 14.14 7.16 -6.41
CA ALA A 61 12.86 6.67 -5.90
C ALA A 61 13.09 5.57 -4.88
N TRP A 62 12.34 5.60 -3.78
CA TRP A 62 12.50 4.68 -2.66
C TRP A 62 11.17 4.40 -1.98
N ALA A 63 11.09 3.25 -1.31
CA ALA A 63 9.94 2.85 -0.50
C ALA A 63 10.40 2.23 0.83
N PHE A 64 9.67 2.45 1.91
CA PHE A 64 9.86 1.66 3.12
C PHE A 64 9.47 0.21 2.86
N VAL A 65 10.21 -0.70 3.49
CA VAL A 65 9.81 -2.11 3.53
C VAL A 65 8.56 -2.27 4.42
N GLU A 66 8.54 -1.59 5.58
CA GLU A 66 7.41 -1.57 6.54
C GLU A 66 7.44 -0.30 7.41
N PRO A 67 6.29 0.37 7.69
CA PRO A 67 5.00 0.35 6.99
C PRO A 67 5.05 1.07 5.62
N PRO A 68 4.00 1.01 4.78
CA PRO A 68 3.98 1.66 3.47
C PRO A 68 4.23 3.17 3.56
N GLY A 69 5.04 3.67 2.62
CA GLY A 69 5.45 5.05 2.49
C GLY A 69 6.68 5.09 1.58
N GLY A 70 6.88 6.19 0.88
CA GLY A 70 7.96 6.28 -0.09
C GLY A 70 8.31 7.70 -0.45
N GLY A 71 9.30 7.81 -1.31
CA GLY A 71 9.80 9.07 -1.79
C GLY A 71 10.34 8.99 -3.18
N CYS A 72 10.32 10.13 -3.85
CA CYS A 72 10.89 10.32 -5.15
C CYS A 72 11.42 11.75 -5.28
N ILE A 73 12.54 11.88 -5.97
CA ILE A 73 13.00 13.14 -6.56
C ILE A 73 13.48 12.82 -7.97
N GLN A 74 12.97 13.56 -8.94
CA GLN A 74 13.27 13.38 -10.36
C GLN A 74 13.54 14.73 -11.01
N ILE A 75 14.81 15.14 -10.99
CA ILE A 75 15.29 16.27 -11.79
C ILE A 75 15.68 15.73 -13.17
N PRO A 76 14.94 16.07 -14.24
CA PRO A 76 15.23 15.56 -15.58
C PRO A 76 16.60 16.06 -16.06
N PRO A 77 17.27 15.30 -16.94
CA PRO A 77 18.50 15.75 -17.57
C PRO A 77 18.27 17.03 -18.38
N LEU A 78 19.33 17.81 -18.57
CA LEU A 78 19.33 18.91 -19.51
C LEU A 78 19.13 18.36 -20.93
N ASP A 79 18.05 18.78 -21.59
CA ASP A 79 17.78 18.54 -23.00
C ASP A 79 17.38 19.83 -23.72
N ALA A 80 17.08 19.75 -25.03
CA ALA A 80 16.72 20.90 -25.84
C ALA A 80 15.36 21.54 -25.47
N HIS A 81 14.53 20.85 -24.68
CA HIS A 81 13.19 21.27 -24.28
C HIS A 81 13.16 21.92 -22.88
N GLN A 82 14.24 21.80 -22.11
CA GLN A 82 14.39 22.36 -20.77
C GLN A 82 14.59 23.90 -20.79
N ARG A 83 13.57 24.65 -21.22
CA ARG A 83 13.53 26.12 -21.25
C ARG A 83 12.22 26.64 -20.69
N PHE A 84 12.23 27.89 -20.21
CA PHE A 84 11.03 28.59 -19.79
C PHE A 84 10.00 28.66 -20.94
N ALA A 85 8.83 28.05 -20.75
CA ALA A 85 7.72 28.03 -21.71
C ALA A 85 6.61 29.02 -21.30
N THR A 86 5.90 29.56 -22.28
CA THR A 86 4.81 30.53 -22.13
C THR A 86 3.41 29.95 -22.40
N ASP A 87 3.27 28.77 -23.01
CA ASP A 87 2.00 28.27 -23.58
C ASP A 87 1.65 26.79 -23.29
N GLU A 88 0.35 26.49 -23.41
CA GLU A 88 -0.47 25.31 -23.04
C GLU A 88 -0.05 23.93 -23.60
N VAL A 89 0.92 23.86 -24.52
CA VAL A 89 1.20 22.64 -25.33
C VAL A 89 1.74 21.46 -24.49
N GLN A 90 2.04 21.66 -23.21
CA GLN A 90 2.60 20.64 -22.31
C GLN A 90 1.98 20.60 -20.90
N HIS A 91 0.75 21.10 -20.72
CA HIS A 91 0.11 21.20 -19.39
C HIS A 91 0.91 22.05 -18.38
N THR A 92 1.61 23.10 -18.82
CA THR A 92 2.51 23.94 -17.99
C THR A 92 2.00 25.37 -17.75
N ALA A 93 0.71 25.62 -17.99
CA ALA A 93 0.13 26.95 -18.02
C ALA A 93 -0.16 27.50 -16.60
N PHE A 94 0.75 28.32 -16.07
CA PHE A 94 0.56 29.06 -14.82
C PHE A 94 -0.14 30.43 -15.01
N GLY A 95 -0.89 30.60 -16.11
CA GLY A 95 -1.64 31.82 -16.45
C GLY A 95 -0.86 32.86 -17.25
N GLU A 96 -1.57 33.87 -17.75
CA GLU A 96 -1.00 34.94 -18.60
C GLU A 96 0.15 35.70 -17.93
N GLY A 97 1.19 36.01 -18.71
CA GLY A 97 2.32 36.82 -18.26
C GLY A 97 3.30 36.11 -17.32
N ARG A 98 3.28 34.77 -17.25
CA ARG A 98 4.25 33.97 -16.50
C ARG A 98 4.91 32.93 -17.40
N ARG A 99 6.14 32.59 -17.06
CA ARG A 99 6.88 31.50 -17.71
C ARG A 99 7.21 30.41 -16.70
N SER A 100 7.14 29.15 -17.13
CA SER A 100 7.40 28.01 -16.27
C SER A 100 8.47 27.09 -16.86
N LEU A 101 9.23 26.42 -15.99
CA LEU A 101 10.19 25.38 -16.34
C LEU A 101 10.06 24.25 -15.31
N LEU A 102 9.86 23.01 -15.76
CA LEU A 102 9.78 21.85 -14.86
C LEU A 102 11.12 21.64 -14.14
N LEU A 103 11.11 21.52 -12.82
CA LEU A 103 12.29 21.10 -12.06
C LEU A 103 12.18 19.63 -11.65
N ASP A 104 11.10 19.26 -10.99
CA ASP A 104 10.93 17.94 -10.37
C ASP A 104 9.62 17.32 -10.83
N CYS A 105 9.69 16.13 -11.43
CA CYS A 105 8.54 15.42 -12.02
C CYS A 105 8.41 14.04 -11.39
N ILE A 106 7.90 13.99 -10.15
CA ILE A 106 7.73 12.74 -9.40
C ILE A 106 6.60 11.91 -10.03
N GLU A 107 5.47 12.58 -10.31
CA GLU A 107 4.26 12.10 -10.97
C GLU A 107 3.64 13.31 -11.72
N PRO A 108 2.82 13.12 -12.77
CA PRO A 108 2.15 14.23 -13.46
C PRO A 108 1.37 15.16 -12.51
N GLU A 109 0.83 14.59 -11.43
CA GLU A 109 0.07 15.28 -10.39
C GLU A 109 0.95 15.82 -9.24
N CYS A 110 2.27 15.61 -9.26
CA CYS A 110 3.20 15.99 -8.19
C CYS A 110 4.47 16.66 -8.74
N ALA A 111 4.32 17.81 -9.40
CA ALA A 111 5.42 18.51 -10.05
C ALA A 111 5.82 19.82 -9.34
N THR A 112 7.12 20.07 -9.30
CA THR A 112 7.70 21.36 -8.87
C THR A 112 8.29 22.08 -10.08
N TRP A 113 8.00 23.37 -10.20
CA TRP A 113 8.31 24.20 -11.37
C TRP A 113 9.07 25.44 -10.94
N TYR A 114 10.05 25.87 -11.74
CA TYR A 114 10.46 27.28 -11.71
C TYR A 114 9.35 28.12 -12.33
N LEU A 115 8.97 29.20 -11.64
CA LEU A 115 8.06 30.22 -12.13
C LEU A 115 8.77 31.55 -12.21
N LEU A 116 8.64 32.20 -13.36
CA LEU A 116 9.23 33.48 -13.67
C LEU A 116 8.14 34.47 -14.08
N GLY A 117 8.16 35.67 -13.48
CA GLY A 117 7.26 36.76 -13.87
C GLY A 117 7.55 37.28 -15.28
N GLY A 118 6.55 37.92 -15.89
CA GLY A 118 6.68 38.54 -17.22
C GLY A 118 7.81 39.57 -17.24
N GLY A 119 8.75 39.41 -18.18
CA GLY A 119 9.91 40.30 -18.32
C GLY A 119 11.08 40.04 -17.35
N GLY A 120 10.95 39.11 -16.40
CA GLY A 120 12.03 38.79 -15.45
C GLY A 120 13.20 38.02 -16.09
N VAL A 121 14.36 38.03 -15.43
CA VAL A 121 15.52 37.22 -15.85
C VAL A 121 15.49 35.83 -15.18
N PRO A 122 16.04 34.77 -15.81
CA PRO A 122 15.95 33.40 -15.27
C PRO A 122 16.36 33.23 -13.80
N ASP A 123 17.34 33.99 -13.32
CA ASP A 123 17.82 33.93 -11.94
C ASP A 123 16.83 34.49 -10.90
N GLU A 124 15.78 35.18 -11.32
CA GLU A 124 14.71 35.67 -10.45
C GLU A 124 13.58 34.65 -10.27
N ALA A 125 13.65 33.50 -10.95
CA ALA A 125 12.62 32.48 -10.90
C ALA A 125 12.54 31.80 -9.52
N VAL A 126 11.32 31.51 -9.08
CA VAL A 126 11.05 30.84 -7.80
C VAL A 126 10.52 29.42 -8.00
N LEU A 127 10.67 28.54 -7.02
CA LEU A 127 10.19 27.16 -7.11
C LEU A 127 8.80 27.01 -6.50
N TRP A 128 7.87 26.55 -7.34
CA TRP A 128 6.45 26.45 -7.06
C TRP A 128 5.97 25.02 -7.25
N PHE A 129 5.31 24.47 -6.25
CA PHE A 129 4.65 23.18 -6.34
C PHE A 129 3.20 23.38 -6.75
N SER A 130 2.69 22.50 -7.61
CA SER A 130 1.27 22.49 -8.01
C SER A 130 0.83 21.07 -8.36
N SER A 131 -0.32 20.65 -7.85
CA SER A 131 -0.88 19.33 -8.14
C SER A 131 -1.66 19.23 -9.46
N SER A 132 -1.99 20.37 -10.07
CA SER A 132 -2.80 20.45 -11.28
C SER A 132 -2.23 21.44 -12.31
N SER A 133 -0.90 21.62 -12.28
CA SER A 133 -0.17 22.59 -13.11
C SER A 133 -0.86 23.97 -13.27
N GLY A 134 -1.32 24.55 -12.15
CA GLY A 134 -1.98 25.85 -12.09
C GLY A 134 -1.68 26.61 -10.80
N VAL A 135 -1.76 27.95 -10.85
CA VAL A 135 -1.42 28.81 -9.70
C VAL A 135 -2.42 28.67 -8.55
N SER A 136 -3.71 28.50 -8.85
CA SER A 136 -4.80 28.51 -7.88
C SER A 136 -4.80 27.34 -6.89
N GLY A 137 -4.04 26.28 -7.17
CA GLY A 137 -3.88 25.10 -6.32
C GLY A 137 -2.45 24.83 -5.84
N GLY A 138 -1.51 25.73 -6.13
CA GLY A 138 -0.10 25.54 -5.81
C GLY A 138 0.43 26.44 -4.69
N ARG A 139 1.70 26.27 -4.34
CA ARG A 139 2.38 27.13 -3.36
C ARG A 139 3.86 27.32 -3.67
N LEU A 140 4.41 28.42 -3.17
CA LEU A 140 5.85 28.64 -3.12
C LEU A 140 6.49 27.60 -2.21
N VAL A 141 7.48 26.87 -2.73
CA VAL A 141 8.23 25.83 -2.01
C VAL A 141 9.61 26.33 -1.60
N ALA A 142 10.32 26.97 -2.52
CA ALA A 142 11.67 27.48 -2.32
C ALA A 142 11.93 28.67 -3.24
N ARG A 143 12.89 29.52 -2.87
CA ARG A 143 13.35 30.65 -3.67
C ARG A 143 14.59 30.35 -4.51
N SER A 144 15.24 29.20 -4.27
CA SER A 144 16.41 28.78 -5.03
C SER A 144 16.52 27.25 -5.10
N LEU A 145 17.38 26.74 -6.00
CA LEU A 145 17.62 25.30 -6.11
C LEU A 145 18.28 24.77 -4.85
N ALA A 146 19.21 25.53 -4.28
CA ALA A 146 19.90 25.17 -3.05
C ALA A 146 18.92 24.99 -1.88
N GLU A 147 17.96 25.93 -1.72
CA GLU A 147 16.91 25.84 -0.71
C GLU A 147 15.99 24.64 -0.98
N TYR A 148 15.59 24.41 -2.23
CA TYR A 148 14.76 23.26 -2.60
C TYR A 148 15.42 21.93 -2.27
N VAL A 149 16.69 21.76 -2.62
CA VAL A 149 17.44 20.53 -2.33
C VAL A 149 17.59 20.34 -0.82
N ASP A 150 17.83 21.41 -0.06
CA ASP A 150 17.88 21.34 1.40
C ASP A 150 16.54 20.91 2.01
N LEU A 151 15.42 21.45 1.52
CA LEU A 151 14.09 21.06 1.94
C LEU A 151 13.74 19.63 1.51
N ALA A 152 14.04 19.24 0.27
CA ALA A 152 13.81 17.88 -0.21
C ALA A 152 14.57 16.87 0.67
N ILE A 153 15.85 17.12 0.96
CA ILE A 153 16.65 16.29 1.86
C ILE A 153 16.09 16.29 3.28
N ALA A 154 15.68 17.44 3.81
CA ALA A 154 15.06 17.54 5.13
C ALA A 154 13.79 16.69 5.22
N HIS A 155 13.02 16.60 4.14
CA HIS A 155 11.83 15.75 4.02
C HIS A 155 12.13 14.35 3.45
N ALA A 156 13.41 13.95 3.41
CA ALA A 156 13.90 12.68 2.88
C ALA A 156 13.41 12.32 1.47
N CYS A 157 13.11 13.34 0.66
CA CYS A 157 12.50 13.21 -0.67
C CYS A 157 11.17 12.43 -0.64
N VAL A 158 10.43 12.46 0.47
CA VAL A 158 9.09 11.82 0.56
C VAL A 158 8.19 12.38 -0.54
N SER A 159 7.48 11.52 -1.27
CA SER A 159 6.63 11.95 -2.37
C SER A 159 5.58 12.91 -1.83
N TRP A 160 5.23 13.92 -2.61
CA TRP A 160 4.27 14.93 -2.20
C TRP A 160 4.69 15.76 -0.98
N TRP A 161 5.92 15.69 -0.44
CA TRP A 161 6.34 16.55 0.68
C TRP A 161 6.01 18.06 0.53
N PRO A 162 5.96 18.65 -0.69
CA PRO A 162 5.49 20.01 -0.87
C PRO A 162 3.97 20.18 -0.80
N ALA A 163 3.16 19.15 -0.62
CA ALA A 163 1.72 19.24 -0.42
C ALA A 163 1.36 19.16 1.08
N PRO A 164 0.40 19.98 1.57
CA PRO A 164 -0.13 19.84 2.91
C PRO A 164 -1.15 18.69 2.97
N SER A 165 -0.68 17.44 3.15
CA SER A 165 -1.56 16.27 3.37
C SER A 165 -1.31 15.61 4.73
N GLY A 166 -2.28 14.83 5.23
CA GLY A 166 -2.24 14.25 6.57
C GLY A 166 -1.21 13.13 6.77
N ASP A 167 -1.00 12.27 5.75
CA ASP A 167 -0.10 11.10 5.86
C ASP A 167 1.38 11.45 5.64
N ILE A 168 1.64 12.50 4.87
CA ILE A 168 2.99 12.97 4.51
C ILE A 168 3.87 13.25 5.74
N PRO A 169 3.42 14.00 6.77
CA PRO A 169 4.17 14.20 8.00
C PRO A 169 4.60 12.90 8.68
N ALA A 170 3.78 11.84 8.63
CA ALA A 170 4.11 10.56 9.23
C ALA A 170 5.24 9.85 8.47
N TRP A 171 5.23 9.90 7.14
CA TRP A 171 6.29 9.34 6.30
C TRP A 171 7.61 10.10 6.45
N ILE A 172 7.57 11.43 6.50
CA ILE A 172 8.74 12.28 6.77
C ILE A 172 9.34 11.92 8.14
N ALA A 173 8.51 11.90 9.19
CA ALA A 173 8.97 11.55 10.53
C ALA A 173 9.59 10.14 10.57
N ARG A 174 9.01 9.18 9.84
CA ARG A 174 9.56 7.82 9.71
C ARG A 174 10.91 7.78 9.01
N ALA A 175 11.08 8.59 7.96
CA ALA A 175 12.32 8.68 7.18
C ALA A 175 13.45 9.35 7.95
N GLN A 176 13.10 10.27 8.85
CA GLN A 176 14.04 10.91 9.77
C GLN A 176 14.39 10.03 10.98
N ALA A 177 13.49 9.13 11.38
CA ALA A 177 13.72 8.21 12.49
C ALA A 177 14.83 7.18 12.22
N ALA A 178 15.35 6.59 13.30
CA ALA A 178 16.34 5.53 13.24
C ALA A 178 15.85 4.34 12.36
N PRO A 179 16.71 3.76 11.51
CA PRO A 179 16.32 2.64 10.66
C PRO A 179 15.83 1.44 11.45
N VAL A 180 14.67 0.90 11.08
CA VAL A 180 14.10 -0.31 11.71
C VAL A 180 14.30 -1.50 10.78
N LYS A 181 15.35 -2.29 11.04
CA LYS A 181 15.67 -3.47 10.22
C LYS A 181 14.42 -4.34 9.98
N PRO A 182 14.05 -4.64 8.72
CA PRO A 182 12.96 -5.55 8.38
C PRO A 182 13.11 -6.91 9.07
N GLY A 183 11.99 -7.53 9.43
CA GLY A 183 12.01 -8.91 9.89
C GLY A 183 12.45 -9.83 8.74
N PRO A 184 13.24 -10.89 9.00
CA PRO A 184 13.69 -11.79 7.95
C PRO A 184 12.52 -12.62 7.41
N ILE A 185 12.36 -12.63 6.08
CA ILE A 185 11.43 -13.52 5.37
C ILE A 185 12.21 -14.79 5.01
N ARG A 186 11.82 -15.91 5.63
CA ARG A 186 12.41 -17.24 5.45
C ARG A 186 11.31 -18.30 5.45
N ILE A 187 11.61 -19.51 5.00
CA ILE A 187 10.69 -20.65 5.11
C ILE A 187 10.25 -20.81 6.58
N GLY A 188 8.95 -20.97 6.78
CA GLY A 188 8.28 -21.02 8.09
C GLY A 188 7.99 -19.66 8.73
N ALA A 189 8.43 -18.54 8.14
CA ALA A 189 8.11 -17.22 8.68
C ALA A 189 6.61 -16.88 8.50
N ARG A 190 6.02 -16.28 9.53
CA ARG A 190 4.72 -15.61 9.43
C ARG A 190 4.89 -14.31 8.66
N ILE A 191 4.02 -14.07 7.69
CA ILE A 191 4.02 -12.82 6.91
C ILE A 191 2.65 -12.17 6.88
N GLU A 192 2.62 -10.89 6.52
CA GLU A 192 1.43 -10.15 6.09
C GLU A 192 1.68 -9.53 4.72
N THR A 193 0.66 -9.55 3.88
CA THR A 193 0.72 -8.96 2.55
C THR A 193 0.41 -7.46 2.58
N SER A 194 1.01 -6.68 1.69
CA SER A 194 0.84 -5.22 1.63
C SER A 194 0.12 -4.72 0.37
N TYR A 195 -0.05 -5.56 -0.65
CA TYR A 195 -0.57 -5.12 -1.96
C TYR A 195 -1.48 -6.17 -2.60
N TYR A 196 -0.98 -7.39 -2.80
CA TYR A 196 -1.84 -8.51 -3.16
C TYR A 196 -2.57 -8.99 -1.90
N SER A 197 -3.90 -9.09 -1.95
CA SER A 197 -4.68 -9.56 -0.79
C SER A 197 -4.43 -8.74 0.47
N GLU A 198 -4.33 -7.41 0.34
CA GLU A 198 -3.89 -6.48 1.39
C GLU A 198 -4.22 -6.96 2.81
N HIS A 199 -3.16 -7.08 3.60
CA HIS A 199 -3.14 -7.49 4.99
C HIS A 199 -3.57 -8.94 5.28
N ALA A 200 -3.69 -9.81 4.28
CA ALA A 200 -3.79 -11.24 4.51
C ALA A 200 -2.52 -11.74 5.22
N ARG A 201 -2.70 -12.72 6.10
CA ARG A 201 -1.62 -13.36 6.86
C ARG A 201 -1.38 -14.78 6.35
N GLY A 202 -0.17 -15.29 6.53
CA GLY A 202 0.18 -16.63 6.08
C GLY A 202 1.57 -17.07 6.51
N VAL A 203 1.95 -18.28 6.07
CA VAL A 203 3.26 -18.88 6.31
C VAL A 203 4.00 -19.05 4.99
N VAL A 204 5.27 -18.62 4.96
CA VAL A 204 6.16 -18.88 3.82
C VAL A 204 6.50 -20.37 3.78
N GLN A 205 6.18 -21.02 2.67
CA GLN A 205 6.48 -22.43 2.40
C GLN A 205 7.76 -22.60 1.57
N GLU A 206 7.97 -21.72 0.59
CA GLU A 206 9.11 -21.77 -0.33
C GLU A 206 9.59 -20.35 -0.65
N VAL A 207 10.86 -20.22 -1.05
CA VAL A 207 11.42 -18.99 -1.59
C VAL A 207 12.13 -19.30 -2.89
N HIS A 208 11.78 -18.57 -3.94
CA HIS A 208 12.28 -18.78 -5.30
C HIS A 208 12.93 -17.50 -5.83
N PRO A 209 14.21 -17.54 -6.26
CA PRO A 209 14.83 -16.44 -6.99
C PRO A 209 14.31 -16.39 -8.43
N VAL A 210 14.08 -15.20 -8.94
CA VAL A 210 13.56 -14.95 -10.28
C VAL A 210 14.54 -14.05 -11.02
N SER A 211 14.89 -14.43 -12.25
CA SER A 211 15.75 -13.64 -13.13
C SER A 211 14.98 -13.30 -14.40
N LEU A 212 14.60 -12.04 -14.55
CA LEU A 212 13.87 -11.54 -15.71
C LEU A 212 14.77 -10.71 -16.64
N PRO A 213 14.51 -10.70 -17.95
CA PRO A 213 15.16 -9.78 -18.88
C PRO A 213 14.97 -8.31 -18.46
N GLU A 214 15.92 -7.44 -18.83
CA GLU A 214 15.89 -6.03 -18.42
C GLU A 214 14.61 -5.28 -18.84
N HIS A 215 13.98 -5.70 -19.93
CA HIS A 215 12.77 -5.11 -20.50
C HIS A 215 11.46 -5.69 -19.95
N SER A 216 11.50 -6.71 -19.08
CA SER A 216 10.27 -7.27 -18.49
C SER A 216 9.68 -6.30 -17.46
N LEU A 217 8.38 -6.00 -17.61
CA LEU A 217 7.63 -5.19 -16.65
C LEU A 217 7.58 -5.85 -15.26
N LEU A 218 7.65 -7.18 -15.21
CA LEU A 218 7.58 -7.95 -13.97
C LEU A 218 8.83 -7.77 -13.08
N ARG A 219 9.92 -7.22 -13.64
CA ARG A 219 11.14 -6.89 -12.89
C ARG A 219 10.89 -5.88 -11.76
N SER A 220 9.87 -5.03 -11.91
CA SER A 220 9.45 -4.05 -10.90
C SER A 220 9.02 -4.69 -9.57
N TYR A 221 8.56 -5.95 -9.59
CA TYR A 221 8.16 -6.70 -8.41
C TYR A 221 9.33 -7.33 -7.64
N GLY A 222 10.55 -7.25 -8.19
CA GLY A 222 11.78 -7.76 -7.60
C GLY A 222 12.22 -9.12 -8.14
N ASP A 223 13.31 -9.61 -7.58
CA ASP A 223 14.04 -10.80 -8.03
C ASP A 223 13.77 -12.04 -7.15
N ARG A 224 12.80 -11.95 -6.23
CA ARG A 224 12.49 -13.03 -5.28
C ARG A 224 11.01 -13.10 -4.99
N TYR A 225 10.49 -14.32 -5.00
CA TYR A 225 9.11 -14.65 -4.69
C TYR A 225 9.06 -15.67 -3.56
N ALA A 226 8.03 -15.58 -2.72
CA ALA A 226 7.73 -16.53 -1.67
C ALA A 226 6.44 -17.27 -2.02
N LEU A 227 6.44 -18.60 -1.94
CA LEU A 227 5.21 -19.37 -1.93
C LEU A 227 4.62 -19.26 -0.52
N VAL A 228 3.44 -18.67 -0.40
CA VAL A 228 2.81 -18.42 0.89
C VAL A 228 1.51 -19.19 0.98
N ALA A 229 1.35 -19.99 2.03
CA ALA A 229 0.06 -20.52 2.46
C ALA A 229 -0.63 -19.46 3.33
N LEU A 230 -1.60 -18.77 2.74
CA LEU A 230 -2.43 -17.76 3.39
C LEU A 230 -3.46 -18.44 4.30
N ASP A 231 -3.71 -17.85 5.46
CA ASP A 231 -4.60 -18.41 6.50
C ASP A 231 -6.04 -18.59 6.01
N GLU A 232 -6.45 -17.79 5.03
CA GLU A 232 -7.74 -17.92 4.34
C GLU A 232 -7.87 -19.15 3.43
N GLY A 233 -6.85 -20.01 3.37
CA GLY A 233 -6.82 -21.27 2.62
C GLY A 233 -6.32 -21.13 1.18
N ALA A 234 -5.64 -20.04 0.84
CA ALA A 234 -5.04 -19.84 -0.48
C ALA A 234 -3.54 -20.15 -0.43
N THR A 235 -2.98 -20.71 -1.51
CA THR A 235 -1.53 -20.76 -1.70
C THR A 235 -1.15 -19.99 -2.94
N ALA A 236 -0.19 -19.07 -2.81
CA ALA A 236 0.19 -18.14 -3.87
C ALA A 236 1.67 -17.79 -3.85
N TRP A 237 2.25 -17.57 -5.02
CA TRP A 237 3.54 -16.92 -5.18
C TRP A 237 3.39 -15.41 -5.00
N LEU A 238 4.04 -14.85 -3.99
CA LEU A 238 4.00 -13.42 -3.68
C LEU A 238 5.41 -12.83 -3.81
N PRO A 239 5.59 -11.69 -4.50
CA PRO A 239 6.89 -11.04 -4.53
C PRO A 239 7.30 -10.60 -3.13
N PHE A 240 8.60 -10.68 -2.81
CA PHE A 240 9.13 -10.23 -1.50
C PHE A 240 8.80 -8.77 -1.20
N THR A 241 8.55 -7.99 -2.24
CA THR A 241 8.19 -6.57 -2.17
C THR A 241 6.76 -6.33 -1.71
N SER A 242 5.88 -7.34 -1.78
CA SER A 242 4.48 -7.27 -1.36
C SER A 242 4.18 -8.00 -0.05
N ILE A 243 5.20 -8.52 0.63
CA ILE A 243 5.06 -9.23 1.90
C ILE A 243 6.03 -8.70 2.95
N LYS A 244 5.63 -8.88 4.21
CA LYS A 244 6.29 -8.29 5.36
C LYS A 244 6.27 -9.28 6.51
N ALA A 245 7.33 -9.36 7.31
CA ALA A 245 7.44 -10.39 8.36
C ALA A 245 6.67 -9.98 9.62
N VAL A 246 5.86 -10.90 10.15
CA VAL A 246 5.17 -10.70 11.44
C VAL A 246 6.17 -10.90 12.57
N ARG A 247 6.41 -9.84 13.36
CA ARG A 247 7.47 -9.83 14.39
C ARG A 247 6.96 -10.12 15.79
N ALA A 248 5.70 -9.80 16.06
CA ALA A 248 5.07 -9.96 17.35
C ALA A 248 3.73 -10.67 17.17
N LYS A 249 3.39 -11.48 18.17
CA LYS A 249 2.10 -12.16 18.25
C LYS A 249 1.04 -11.15 18.66
N ASP A 250 0.27 -10.68 17.68
CA ASP A 250 -0.91 -9.84 17.91
C ASP A 250 -2.13 -10.71 18.24
N VAL A 251 -3.27 -10.06 18.51
CA VAL A 251 -4.52 -10.75 18.85
C VAL A 251 -5.00 -11.68 17.73
N TYR A 252 -4.68 -11.37 16.47
CA TYR A 252 -4.97 -12.23 15.34
C TYR A 252 -4.19 -13.55 15.42
N GLU A 253 -2.87 -13.49 15.61
CA GLU A 253 -2.03 -14.67 15.74
C GLU A 253 -2.35 -15.48 17.01
N GLU A 254 -2.78 -14.82 18.08
CA GLU A 254 -3.30 -15.48 19.29
C GLU A 254 -4.59 -16.25 19.00
N ALA A 255 -5.56 -15.60 18.35
CA ALA A 255 -6.83 -16.23 18.01
C ALA A 255 -6.65 -17.44 17.08
N LEU A 256 -5.75 -17.33 16.09
CA LEU A 256 -5.37 -18.47 15.25
C LEU A 256 -4.81 -19.65 16.06
N THR A 257 -3.91 -19.37 17.00
CA THR A 257 -3.29 -20.42 17.83
C THR A 257 -4.32 -21.10 18.74
N ARG A 258 -5.25 -20.32 19.30
CA ARG A 258 -6.23 -20.79 20.27
C ARG A 258 -7.44 -21.46 19.64
N GLY A 259 -7.76 -21.15 18.38
CA GLY A 259 -8.90 -21.74 17.66
C GLY A 259 -10.21 -21.56 18.42
N ASP A 260 -10.90 -22.67 18.72
CA ASP A 260 -12.16 -22.66 19.49
C ASP A 260 -12.03 -21.96 20.85
N ALA A 261 -10.91 -22.13 21.56
CA ALA A 261 -10.71 -21.54 22.89
C ALA A 261 -10.64 -20.00 22.85
N PHE A 262 -10.37 -19.39 21.70
CA PHE A 262 -10.51 -17.94 21.53
C PHE A 262 -11.99 -17.55 21.53
N TRP A 263 -12.79 -18.22 20.72
CA TRP A 263 -14.23 -17.95 20.57
C TRP A 263 -15.02 -18.23 21.84
N GLU A 264 -14.69 -19.31 22.56
CA GLU A 264 -15.29 -19.62 23.86
C GLU A 264 -14.99 -18.53 24.90
N ALA A 265 -13.76 -18.00 24.92
CA ALA A 265 -13.41 -16.92 25.83
C ALA A 265 -14.15 -15.62 25.52
N LEU A 266 -14.53 -15.38 24.25
CA LEU A 266 -15.37 -14.23 23.91
C LEU A 266 -16.76 -14.34 24.55
N GLU A 267 -17.31 -15.54 24.71
CA GLU A 267 -18.67 -15.73 25.27
C GLU A 267 -18.77 -15.28 26.74
N ALA A 268 -17.66 -15.23 27.47
CA ALA A 268 -17.62 -14.72 28.83
C ALA A 268 -17.65 -13.17 28.92
N LEU A 269 -17.44 -12.45 27.81
CA LEU A 269 -17.31 -11.00 27.79
C LEU A 269 -18.66 -10.30 27.52
N PRO A 270 -18.84 -9.05 27.97
CA PRO A 270 -19.95 -8.20 27.53
C PRO A 270 -19.98 -8.05 26.00
N MET A 271 -21.18 -7.93 25.40
CA MET A 271 -21.36 -8.00 23.94
C MET A 271 -20.48 -7.03 23.15
N LEU A 272 -20.43 -5.76 23.57
CA LEU A 272 -19.61 -4.76 22.90
C LEU A 272 -18.11 -5.11 22.97
N GLU A 273 -17.66 -5.69 24.08
CA GLU A 273 -16.28 -6.16 24.23
C GLU A 273 -16.00 -7.39 23.37
N ARG A 274 -16.97 -8.32 23.19
CA ARG A 274 -16.83 -9.43 22.24
C ARG A 274 -16.52 -8.91 20.84
N ILE A 275 -17.30 -7.94 20.37
CA ILE A 275 -17.13 -7.35 19.05
C ILE A 275 -15.82 -6.54 18.99
N ALA A 276 -15.44 -5.85 20.06
CA ALA A 276 -14.16 -5.14 20.16
C ALA A 276 -12.96 -6.08 20.02
N GLN A 277 -12.99 -7.28 20.60
CA GLN A 277 -11.94 -8.28 20.45
C GLN A 277 -11.86 -8.81 19.01
N VAL A 278 -13.00 -9.04 18.35
CA VAL A 278 -13.05 -9.37 16.93
C VAL A 278 -12.44 -8.24 16.09
N ALA A 279 -12.87 -7.00 16.32
CA ALA A 279 -12.33 -5.83 15.63
C ALA A 279 -10.82 -5.73 15.83
N ARG A 280 -10.33 -5.92 17.07
CA ARG A 280 -8.91 -5.92 17.40
C ARG A 280 -8.11 -6.98 16.63
N ALA A 281 -8.70 -8.16 16.42
CA ALA A 281 -8.09 -9.24 15.66
C ALA A 281 -8.06 -8.97 14.14
N ILE A 282 -9.13 -8.42 13.56
CA ILE A 282 -9.23 -8.27 12.09
C ILE A 282 -8.92 -6.86 11.58
N GLY A 283 -8.59 -5.93 12.46
CA GLY A 283 -8.28 -4.54 12.10
C GLY A 283 -9.49 -3.74 11.58
N PRO A 284 -9.29 -2.44 11.31
CA PRO A 284 -10.34 -1.56 10.81
C PRO A 284 -10.69 -1.84 9.34
N VAL A 285 -11.86 -1.40 8.89
CA VAL A 285 -12.24 -1.39 7.45
C VAL A 285 -11.72 -0.13 6.79
N GLU A 286 -10.53 -0.19 6.20
CA GLU A 286 -9.82 0.92 5.51
C GLU A 286 -10.50 1.36 4.20
N GLY A 287 -11.17 0.43 3.54
CA GLY A 287 -12.01 0.70 2.37
C GLY A 287 -12.85 -0.50 1.95
N TYR A 288 -13.68 -0.27 0.93
CA TYR A 288 -14.42 -1.30 0.19
C TYR A 288 -13.91 -1.31 -1.24
N SER A 289 -13.66 -2.49 -1.81
CA SER A 289 -13.38 -2.56 -3.24
C SER A 289 -13.94 -3.84 -3.85
N ALA A 290 -14.21 -3.78 -5.16
CA ALA A 290 -14.52 -4.96 -5.96
C ALA A 290 -13.37 -5.97 -5.99
N THR A 291 -12.12 -5.50 -5.89
CA THR A 291 -10.90 -6.32 -5.78
C THR A 291 -10.84 -7.19 -4.53
N TRP A 292 -11.40 -6.73 -3.41
CA TRP A 292 -11.42 -7.47 -2.15
C TRP A 292 -12.62 -8.41 -2.00
N GLY A 293 -13.66 -8.21 -2.83
CA GLY A 293 -14.94 -8.91 -2.70
C GLY A 293 -15.65 -8.60 -1.37
N GLY A 294 -15.46 -7.39 -0.83
CA GLY A 294 -15.96 -7.02 0.50
C GLY A 294 -15.15 -5.89 1.15
N PRO A 295 -15.33 -5.65 2.47
CA PRO A 295 -14.48 -4.75 3.23
C PRO A 295 -13.02 -5.25 3.26
N SER A 296 -12.07 -4.32 3.33
CA SER A 296 -10.61 -4.61 3.44
C SER A 296 -10.21 -5.59 4.55
N ASN A 297 -11.00 -5.75 5.61
CA ASN A 297 -10.75 -6.74 6.68
C ASN A 297 -11.23 -8.18 6.35
N THR A 298 -11.89 -8.41 5.21
CA THR A 298 -12.48 -9.70 4.80
C THR A 298 -11.50 -10.86 4.87
N ARG A 299 -10.26 -10.66 4.42
CA ARG A 299 -9.24 -11.73 4.37
C ARG A 299 -8.70 -12.09 5.73
N ARG A 300 -8.49 -11.08 6.58
CA ARG A 300 -8.15 -11.25 7.99
C ARG A 300 -9.28 -11.98 8.72
N ALA A 301 -10.53 -11.62 8.46
CA ALA A 301 -11.67 -12.36 9.00
C ALA A 301 -11.72 -13.82 8.52
N ALA A 302 -11.49 -14.08 7.22
CA ALA A 302 -11.43 -15.46 6.70
C ALA A 302 -10.31 -16.28 7.36
N GLY A 303 -9.13 -15.67 7.57
CA GLY A 303 -8.03 -16.27 8.28
C GLY A 303 -8.33 -16.55 9.75
N LEU A 304 -8.91 -15.57 10.48
CA LEU A 304 -9.33 -15.70 11.88
C LEU A 304 -10.30 -16.87 12.09
N LEU A 305 -11.19 -17.10 11.12
CA LEU A 305 -12.16 -18.19 11.12
C LEU A 305 -11.56 -19.53 10.70
N SER A 306 -10.37 -19.54 10.08
CA SER A 306 -9.78 -20.75 9.49
C SER A 306 -9.60 -21.95 10.43
N PRO A 307 -9.32 -21.78 11.74
CA PRO A 307 -9.25 -22.90 12.67
C PRO A 307 -10.59 -23.61 12.92
N LEU A 308 -11.72 -22.96 12.61
CA LEU A 308 -13.06 -23.51 12.79
C LEU A 308 -13.53 -24.27 11.55
N SER A 309 -14.30 -25.35 11.74
CA SER A 309 -15.07 -25.95 10.63
C SER A 309 -16.10 -24.95 10.08
N LEU A 310 -16.58 -25.16 8.85
CA LEU A 310 -17.62 -24.30 8.27
C LEU A 310 -18.91 -24.35 9.11
N ALA A 311 -19.30 -25.52 9.59
CA ALA A 311 -20.46 -25.69 10.48
C ALA A 311 -20.30 -24.88 11.78
N ARG A 312 -19.16 -25.02 12.47
CA ARG A 312 -18.87 -24.23 13.68
C ARG A 312 -18.83 -22.73 13.40
N THR A 313 -18.34 -22.33 12.24
CA THR A 313 -18.32 -20.91 11.84
C THR A 313 -19.74 -20.34 11.72
N VAL A 314 -20.68 -21.10 11.14
CA VAL A 314 -22.10 -20.69 11.08
C VAL A 314 -22.65 -20.45 12.48
N GLU A 315 -22.44 -21.39 13.40
CA GLU A 315 -22.93 -21.31 14.79
C GLU A 315 -22.39 -20.08 15.51
N ARG A 316 -21.06 -19.84 15.44
CA ARG A 316 -20.42 -18.70 16.10
C ARG A 316 -20.87 -17.36 15.52
N ILE A 317 -20.94 -17.24 14.19
CA ILE A 317 -21.41 -16.01 13.53
C ILE A 317 -22.88 -15.75 13.84
N ALA A 318 -23.76 -16.75 13.71
CA ALA A 318 -25.18 -16.61 13.99
C ALA A 318 -25.44 -16.17 15.44
N THR A 319 -24.72 -16.77 16.39
CA THR A 319 -24.81 -16.42 17.82
C THR A 319 -24.34 -14.99 18.07
N LEU A 320 -23.16 -14.62 17.56
CA LEU A 320 -22.59 -13.28 17.75
C LEU A 320 -23.52 -12.20 17.16
N PHE A 321 -24.02 -12.39 15.95
CA PHE A 321 -24.94 -11.44 15.32
C PHE A 321 -26.29 -11.37 16.04
N GLY A 322 -26.85 -12.52 16.42
CA GLY A 322 -28.12 -12.59 17.13
C GLY A 322 -28.06 -11.90 18.49
N ASP A 323 -26.96 -12.10 19.24
CA ASP A 323 -26.73 -11.43 20.51
C ASP A 323 -26.45 -9.94 20.32
N ALA A 324 -25.64 -9.57 19.32
CA ALA A 324 -25.31 -8.18 19.02
C ALA A 324 -26.55 -7.35 18.67
N ALA A 325 -27.45 -7.89 17.84
CA ALA A 325 -28.70 -7.23 17.47
C ALA A 325 -29.66 -7.01 18.65
N ARG A 326 -29.54 -7.80 19.73
CA ARG A 326 -30.32 -7.63 20.96
C ARG A 326 -29.67 -6.70 21.97
N ALA A 327 -28.36 -6.78 22.12
CA ALA A 327 -27.63 -6.16 23.23
C ALA A 327 -26.93 -4.84 22.87
N VAL A 328 -26.79 -4.51 21.58
CA VAL A 328 -26.17 -3.25 21.13
C VAL A 328 -27.23 -2.42 20.39
N PRO A 329 -27.73 -1.31 20.99
CA PRO A 329 -28.82 -0.52 20.43
C PRO A 329 -28.56 -0.03 18.99
N THR A 330 -27.31 0.34 18.68
CA THR A 330 -26.92 0.81 17.36
C THR A 330 -25.57 0.21 16.94
N LEU A 331 -25.57 -0.76 16.03
CA LEU A 331 -24.32 -1.37 15.51
C LEU A 331 -23.50 -0.43 14.61
N ALA A 332 -24.11 0.65 14.13
CA ALA A 332 -23.47 1.65 13.27
C ALA A 332 -22.80 2.79 14.05
N GLU A 333 -22.94 2.83 15.37
CA GLU A 333 -22.31 3.87 16.19
C GLU A 333 -20.81 3.63 16.36
N LEU A 334 -20.08 4.73 16.55
CA LEU A 334 -18.64 4.73 16.73
C LEU A 334 -18.31 4.59 18.22
N HIS A 335 -17.60 3.53 18.57
CA HIS A 335 -17.22 3.22 19.94
C HIS A 335 -15.70 3.35 20.14
N PRO A 336 -15.23 3.70 21.35
CA PRO A 336 -13.81 3.63 21.68
C PRO A 336 -13.33 2.16 21.66
N LEU A 337 -12.13 1.94 21.14
CA LEU A 337 -11.43 0.66 21.23
C LEU A 337 -10.32 0.80 22.29
N PRO A 338 -10.43 0.15 23.46
CA PRO A 338 -9.39 0.19 24.48
C PRO A 338 -8.06 -0.33 23.93
N LYS A 339 -6.97 0.41 24.18
CA LYS A 339 -5.63 0.05 23.73
C LYS A 339 -5.04 -1.03 24.62
N THR A 340 -4.54 -2.09 24.00
CA THR A 340 -3.90 -3.23 24.63
C THR A 340 -2.46 -3.42 24.15
N GLY A 341 -2.10 -2.85 22.99
CA GLY A 341 -0.77 -2.97 22.38
C GLY A 341 -0.60 -4.23 21.53
N GLY A 342 -1.59 -5.12 21.51
CA GLY A 342 -1.65 -6.32 20.67
C GLY A 342 -2.62 -6.22 19.49
N GLU A 343 -3.11 -5.02 19.17
CA GLU A 343 -4.05 -4.84 18.05
C GLU A 343 -3.41 -5.25 16.71
N PHE A 344 -4.17 -5.93 15.86
CA PHE A 344 -3.80 -6.03 14.45
C PHE A 344 -3.78 -4.62 13.82
N ALA A 345 -2.75 -4.31 13.04
CA ALA A 345 -2.58 -3.03 12.36
C ALA A 345 -2.71 -1.79 13.28
N VAL A 346 -1.91 -1.75 14.36
CA VAL A 346 -1.85 -0.63 15.33
C VAL A 346 -1.79 0.75 14.65
N SER A 347 -1.05 0.89 13.54
CA SER A 347 -0.95 2.15 12.80
C SER A 347 -2.30 2.58 12.19
N ALA A 348 -3.07 1.64 11.64
CA ALA A 348 -4.39 1.92 11.08
C ALA A 348 -5.39 2.31 12.17
N TRP A 349 -5.35 1.64 13.33
CA TRP A 349 -6.14 2.05 14.50
C TRP A 349 -5.75 3.44 15.01
N LYS A 350 -4.46 3.77 15.02
CA LYS A 350 -3.98 5.09 15.41
C LYS A 350 -4.52 6.18 14.50
N ALA A 351 -4.53 5.97 13.18
CA ALA A 351 -5.12 6.89 12.21
C ALA A 351 -6.62 7.14 12.46
N ARG A 352 -7.32 6.14 13.01
CA ARG A 352 -8.75 6.22 13.40
C ARG A 352 -8.99 6.68 14.84
N GLY A 353 -7.95 7.11 15.55
CA GLY A 353 -8.06 7.51 16.96
C GLY A 353 -8.47 6.36 17.90
N PHE A 354 -8.20 5.10 17.53
CA PHE A 354 -8.61 3.89 18.26
C PHE A 354 -10.12 3.87 18.53
N ARG A 355 -10.90 3.97 17.47
CA ARG A 355 -12.35 3.88 17.49
C ARG A 355 -12.83 2.90 16.43
N PHE A 356 -13.89 2.16 16.70
CA PHE A 356 -14.42 1.13 15.82
C PHE A 356 -15.95 1.21 15.73
N VAL A 357 -16.50 0.74 14.61
CA VAL A 357 -17.93 0.54 14.42
C VAL A 357 -18.21 -0.96 14.55
N PRO A 358 -19.07 -1.42 15.47
CA PRO A 358 -19.37 -2.83 15.66
C PRO A 358 -19.79 -3.54 14.37
N ARG A 359 -20.60 -2.86 13.55
CA ARG A 359 -21.04 -3.36 12.25
C ARG A 359 -19.87 -3.68 11.30
N ASP A 360 -18.80 -2.89 11.27
CA ASP A 360 -17.65 -3.12 10.39
C ASP A 360 -16.92 -4.43 10.71
N ALA A 361 -16.84 -4.79 11.99
CA ALA A 361 -16.23 -6.04 12.43
C ALA A 361 -17.12 -7.24 12.07
N LEU A 362 -18.42 -7.09 12.27
CA LEU A 362 -19.44 -8.09 11.95
C LEU A 362 -19.54 -8.34 10.42
N ASP A 363 -19.62 -7.28 9.62
CA ASP A 363 -19.66 -7.36 8.16
C ASP A 363 -18.36 -8.00 7.62
N GLY A 364 -17.21 -7.67 8.22
CA GLY A 364 -15.92 -8.32 7.94
C GLY A 364 -15.96 -9.83 8.17
N LEU A 365 -16.53 -10.30 9.30
CA LEU A 365 -16.71 -11.73 9.58
C LEU A 365 -17.59 -12.44 8.54
N LEU A 366 -18.69 -11.82 8.12
CA LEU A 366 -19.56 -12.40 7.10
C LEU A 366 -18.88 -12.51 5.75
N SER A 367 -18.22 -11.44 5.30
CA SER A 367 -17.47 -11.47 4.04
C SER A 367 -16.34 -12.49 4.11
N GLY A 368 -15.65 -12.59 5.25
CA GLY A 368 -14.62 -13.60 5.49
C GLY A 368 -15.18 -15.03 5.42
N PHE A 369 -16.35 -15.27 5.99
CA PHE A 369 -17.03 -16.55 5.92
C PHE A 369 -17.49 -16.90 4.50
N ALA A 370 -18.10 -15.97 3.78
CA ALA A 370 -18.49 -16.15 2.39
C ALA A 370 -17.27 -16.54 1.54
N ARG A 371 -16.12 -15.88 1.75
CA ARG A 371 -14.86 -16.21 1.09
C ARG A 371 -14.41 -17.65 1.35
N ARG A 372 -14.52 -18.12 2.61
CA ARG A 372 -14.18 -19.51 2.97
C ARG A 372 -15.10 -20.51 2.27
N ILE A 373 -16.41 -20.24 2.23
CA ILE A 373 -17.38 -21.08 1.53
C ILE A 373 -17.05 -21.17 0.04
N SER A 374 -16.84 -20.03 -0.64
CA SER A 374 -16.52 -20.03 -2.08
C SER A 374 -15.26 -20.83 -2.38
N ARG A 375 -14.22 -20.71 -1.54
CA ARG A 375 -12.98 -21.48 -1.69
C ARG A 375 -13.19 -22.97 -1.48
N ALA A 376 -13.86 -23.36 -0.41
CA ALA A 376 -14.16 -24.76 -0.13
C ALA A 376 -15.04 -25.37 -1.24
N SER A 377 -15.99 -24.59 -1.78
CA SER A 377 -16.90 -25.00 -2.87
C SER A 377 -16.14 -25.22 -4.17
N ALA A 378 -15.25 -24.30 -4.54
CA ALA A 378 -14.40 -24.45 -5.70
C ALA A 378 -13.45 -25.65 -5.58
N ALA A 379 -12.83 -25.83 -4.41
CA ALA A 379 -11.90 -26.93 -4.14
C ALA A 379 -12.60 -28.31 -4.19
N ALA A 380 -13.78 -28.42 -3.58
CA ALA A 380 -14.57 -29.65 -3.57
C ALA A 380 -15.38 -29.86 -4.86
N ARG A 381 -15.48 -28.85 -5.73
CA ARG A 381 -16.32 -28.85 -6.94
C ARG A 381 -17.78 -29.20 -6.65
N VAL A 382 -18.33 -28.63 -5.58
CA VAL A 382 -19.74 -28.78 -5.19
C VAL A 382 -20.38 -27.43 -4.91
N ALA A 383 -21.71 -27.35 -4.98
CA ALA A 383 -22.46 -26.15 -4.64
C ALA A 383 -22.13 -25.66 -3.21
N PRO A 384 -22.02 -24.33 -2.97
CA PRO A 384 -21.77 -23.75 -1.66
C PRO A 384 -22.66 -24.30 -0.53
N ARG A 385 -23.95 -24.46 -0.80
CA ARG A 385 -24.93 -24.99 0.17
C ARG A 385 -24.63 -26.43 0.62
N ALA A 386 -23.99 -27.24 -0.22
CA ALA A 386 -23.69 -28.64 0.10
C ALA A 386 -22.58 -28.80 1.14
N LEU A 387 -21.85 -27.72 1.43
CA LEU A 387 -20.77 -27.71 2.42
C LEU A 387 -21.24 -27.35 3.83
N LEU A 388 -22.50 -26.93 3.96
CA LEU A 388 -23.03 -26.34 5.18
C LEU A 388 -24.16 -27.20 5.75
N PRO A 389 -24.37 -27.19 7.07
CA PRO A 389 -25.52 -27.84 7.68
C PRO A 389 -26.84 -27.32 7.09
N GLU A 390 -27.86 -28.16 6.99
CA GLU A 390 -29.18 -27.80 6.44
C GLU A 390 -29.83 -26.60 7.15
N HIS A 391 -29.57 -26.46 8.45
CA HIS A 391 -30.12 -25.37 9.26
C HIS A 391 -29.40 -24.01 9.07
N THR A 392 -28.38 -23.94 8.21
CA THR A 392 -27.56 -22.73 8.03
C THR A 392 -28.37 -21.52 7.59
N GLU A 393 -29.30 -21.68 6.65
CA GLU A 393 -30.16 -20.59 6.21
C GLU A 393 -31.03 -20.05 7.36
N VAL A 394 -31.53 -20.94 8.22
CA VAL A 394 -32.31 -20.58 9.40
C VAL A 394 -31.43 -19.85 10.42
N ALA A 395 -30.23 -20.34 10.69
CA ALA A 395 -29.29 -19.74 11.63
C ALA A 395 -28.88 -18.32 11.20
N LEU A 396 -28.72 -18.08 9.91
CA LEU A 396 -28.26 -16.79 9.37
C LEU A 396 -29.41 -15.84 8.98
N ARG A 397 -30.68 -16.24 9.17
CA ARG A 397 -31.86 -15.45 8.75
C ARG A 397 -32.04 -14.10 9.46
N TRP A 398 -31.27 -13.83 10.52
CA TRP A 398 -31.33 -12.57 11.27
C TRP A 398 -30.11 -11.67 11.06
N VAL A 399 -29.15 -12.14 10.28
CA VAL A 399 -27.90 -11.45 10.01
C VAL A 399 -28.14 -10.35 8.96
N PRO A 400 -27.91 -9.05 9.27
CA PRO A 400 -27.93 -7.96 8.30
C PRO A 400 -26.82 -8.12 7.24
N GLY A 401 -27.03 -7.62 6.01
CA GLY A 401 -26.00 -7.68 4.96
C GLY A 401 -25.78 -9.06 4.31
N ARG A 402 -26.57 -10.08 4.68
CA ARG A 402 -26.44 -11.46 4.15
C ARG A 402 -26.76 -11.64 2.67
N ALA A 403 -27.19 -10.61 1.94
CA ALA A 403 -27.62 -10.75 0.55
C ALA A 403 -26.52 -11.39 -0.33
N HIS A 404 -25.26 -11.02 -0.11
CA HIS A 404 -24.12 -11.64 -0.80
C HIS A 404 -23.97 -13.12 -0.45
N LEU A 405 -24.12 -13.48 0.83
CA LEU A 405 -24.05 -14.87 1.28
C LEU A 405 -25.24 -15.69 0.76
N GLN A 406 -26.46 -15.14 0.74
CA GLN A 406 -27.63 -15.79 0.16
C GLN A 406 -27.45 -16.02 -1.34
N ALA A 407 -26.93 -15.03 -2.08
CA ALA A 407 -26.63 -15.18 -3.49
C ALA A 407 -25.57 -16.27 -3.73
N LEU A 408 -24.57 -16.38 -2.86
CA LEU A 408 -23.59 -17.46 -2.90
C LEU A 408 -24.23 -18.84 -2.63
N LEU A 409 -25.07 -18.95 -1.61
CA LEU A 409 -25.73 -20.22 -1.24
C LEU A 409 -26.79 -20.66 -2.27
N ALA A 410 -27.36 -19.72 -3.02
CA ALA A 410 -28.29 -20.00 -4.10
C ALA A 410 -27.63 -20.58 -5.36
N GLN A 411 -26.29 -20.59 -5.45
CA GLN A 411 -25.59 -21.17 -6.59
C GLN A 411 -25.81 -22.70 -6.64
N GLU A 412 -26.20 -23.19 -7.82
CA GLU A 412 -26.44 -24.62 -8.05
C GLU A 412 -25.16 -25.39 -8.37
N GLY A 413 -24.15 -24.70 -8.89
CA GLY A 413 -22.83 -25.26 -9.22
C GLY A 413 -21.73 -24.82 -8.25
N PRO A 414 -20.49 -25.29 -8.44
CA PRO A 414 -19.34 -24.84 -7.68
C PRO A 414 -19.18 -23.32 -7.80
N ALA A 415 -18.95 -22.65 -6.67
CA ALA A 415 -18.59 -21.25 -6.70
C ALA A 415 -17.28 -21.06 -7.44
N ALA A 416 -17.14 -19.91 -8.09
CA ALA A 416 -15.84 -19.46 -8.54
C ALA A 416 -14.93 -19.36 -7.31
N ALA A 417 -13.75 -20.00 -7.36
CA ALA A 417 -12.71 -19.65 -6.42
C ALA A 417 -12.47 -18.14 -6.58
N PRO A 418 -12.47 -17.34 -5.49
CA PRO A 418 -12.01 -15.97 -5.56
C PRO A 418 -10.50 -16.01 -5.85
N GLU A 419 -10.17 -16.26 -7.10
CA GLU A 419 -8.83 -16.56 -7.58
C GLU A 419 -7.96 -15.31 -7.58
N LEU A 420 -6.67 -15.59 -7.39
CA LEU A 420 -5.52 -14.85 -7.87
C LEU A 420 -5.61 -14.69 -9.41
N ARG A 421 -6.53 -13.88 -9.94
CA ARG A 421 -6.64 -13.73 -11.41
C ARG A 421 -5.89 -12.51 -11.93
N VAL A 422 -4.66 -12.78 -12.36
CA VAL A 422 -4.07 -12.22 -13.57
C VAL A 422 -3.36 -13.39 -14.23
N ASP A 423 -3.76 -13.77 -15.45
CA ASP A 423 -3.16 -14.80 -16.32
C ASP A 423 -2.03 -15.65 -15.68
N ALA A 424 -2.44 -16.49 -14.73
CA ALA A 424 -1.53 -17.00 -13.70
C ALA A 424 -0.51 -17.98 -14.26
N GLU A 425 -0.77 -18.55 -15.43
CA GLU A 425 0.12 -19.51 -16.07
C GLU A 425 1.19 -18.83 -16.90
N SER A 426 0.85 -17.85 -17.74
CA SER A 426 1.83 -17.09 -18.54
C SER A 426 2.77 -16.29 -17.63
N THR A 427 2.22 -15.61 -16.63
CA THR A 427 2.97 -14.83 -15.65
C THR A 427 3.91 -15.73 -14.84
N ARG A 428 3.41 -16.88 -14.36
CA ARG A 428 4.21 -17.87 -13.63
C ARG A 428 5.32 -18.44 -14.50
N ALA A 429 5.03 -18.72 -15.77
CA ALA A 429 6.00 -19.23 -16.73
C ALA A 429 7.10 -18.20 -17.05
N GLU A 430 6.73 -16.93 -17.25
CA GLU A 430 7.71 -15.83 -17.44
C GLU A 430 8.62 -15.68 -16.22
N LEU A 431 8.06 -15.80 -15.01
CA LEU A 431 8.81 -15.74 -13.76
C LEU A 431 9.60 -17.02 -13.44
N GLY A 432 9.43 -18.10 -14.21
CA GLY A 432 10.05 -19.40 -13.94
C GLY A 432 9.59 -20.08 -12.64
N LEU A 433 8.42 -19.71 -12.11
CA LEU A 433 7.94 -20.16 -10.81
C LEU A 433 7.38 -21.60 -10.87
N PRO A 434 7.77 -22.49 -9.94
CA PRO A 434 7.34 -23.89 -9.98
C PRO A 434 5.89 -24.09 -9.49
N GLY A 435 5.34 -25.26 -9.83
CA GLY A 435 4.04 -25.73 -9.35
C GLY A 435 2.83 -25.12 -10.09
N VAL A 436 1.65 -25.28 -9.49
CA VAL A 436 0.36 -24.86 -10.08
C VAL A 436 -0.25 -23.63 -9.38
N HIS A 437 0.49 -23.04 -8.43
CA HIS A 437 -0.01 -21.94 -7.61
C HIS A 437 0.04 -20.62 -8.38
N GLY A 438 -1.02 -19.82 -8.25
CA GLY A 438 -1.11 -18.52 -8.90
C GLY A 438 -0.12 -17.49 -8.33
N VAL A 439 0.13 -16.43 -9.10
CA VAL A 439 1.01 -15.32 -8.71
C VAL A 439 0.17 -14.15 -8.22
N GLY A 440 0.44 -13.67 -7.02
CA GLY A 440 -0.22 -12.52 -6.43
C GLY A 440 0.52 -11.22 -6.73
N LEU A 441 0.28 -10.64 -7.90
CA LEU A 441 0.89 -9.35 -8.31
C LEU A 441 0.08 -8.12 -7.88
N GLY A 442 -1.15 -8.31 -7.41
CA GLY A 442 -2.10 -7.22 -7.16
C GLY A 442 -2.75 -6.73 -8.45
N ASN A 443 -3.83 -5.95 -8.35
CA ASN A 443 -4.42 -5.31 -9.52
C ASN A 443 -3.72 -3.96 -9.67
N GLY A 444 -2.64 -3.93 -10.45
CA GLY A 444 -1.81 -2.74 -10.57
C GLY A 444 -0.84 -2.80 -11.73
N PHE A 445 -1.39 -2.96 -12.94
CA PHE A 445 -1.09 -2.09 -14.08
C PHE A 445 -2.38 -1.91 -14.89
#